data_AF-A0A1S8DES1-F1
#
_entry.id   AF-A0A1S8DES1-F1
#
_cell.length_a   1.000
_cell.length_b   1.000
_cell.length_c   1.000
_cell.angle_alpha   90.00
_cell.angle_beta   90.00
_cell.angle_gamma   90.00
#
_symmetry.space_group_name_H-M   'P 1'
#
loop_
_entity.id
_entity.type
_entity.pdbx_description
1 polymer ?
#
loop_
_entity_poly.entity_id
_entity_poly.type
_entity_poly.pdbx_seq_one_letter_code
_entity_poly.pdbx_strand_id
1 'polypeptide(L)' 'MRDTLPLLNTLDFPPLRRGALDTLQVNLTYRCNQRCLHCHVNAGPTRTESMSAELIELLCEVIDAHPVDTLDLTG' A
#
# COMPACT_ATOMS: atom_id res chain seq x y z
N MET A 1 -28.99 -3.31 3.87
CA MET A 1 -27.96 -4.05 3.11
C MET A 1 -28.64 -5.22 2.43
N ARG A 2 -28.35 -5.53 1.16
CA ARG A 2 -28.98 -6.66 0.45
C ARG A 2 -28.29 -7.97 0.86
N ASP A 3 -29.07 -9.04 1.03
CA ASP A 3 -28.54 -10.38 1.31
C ASP A 3 -27.97 -10.99 0.02
N THR A 4 -26.65 -10.83 -0.15
CA THR A 4 -25.93 -11.18 -1.38
C THR A 4 -25.18 -12.50 -1.29
N LEU A 5 -25.04 -13.06 -0.10
CA LEU A 5 -24.30 -14.31 0.13
C LEU A 5 -24.88 -15.51 -0.66
N PRO A 6 -26.22 -15.70 -0.74
CA PRO A 6 -26.77 -16.78 -1.56
C PRO A 6 -26.44 -16.65 -3.05
N LEU A 7 -26.27 -15.43 -3.55
CA LEU A 7 -25.89 -15.16 -4.94
C LEU A 7 -24.41 -15.46 -5.18
N LEU A 8 -23.54 -15.09 -4.24
CA LEU A 8 -22.10 -15.34 -4.33
C LEU A 8 -21.76 -16.82 -4.27
N ASN A 9 -22.48 -17.60 -3.45
CA ASN A 9 -22.27 -19.05 -3.33
C ASN A 9 -22.60 -19.84 -4.61
N THR A 10 -23.31 -19.23 -5.57
CA THR A 10 -23.58 -19.84 -6.88
C THR A 10 -22.52 -19.55 -7.94
N LEU A 11 -21.54 -18.70 -7.62
CA LEU A 11 -20.47 -18.33 -8.54
C LEU A 11 -19.20 -19.13 -8.23
N ASP A 12 -18.67 -19.83 -9.22
CA ASP A 12 -17.31 -20.34 -9.16
C ASP A 12 -16.32 -19.22 -9.53
N PHE A 13 -15.46 -18.85 -8.59
CA PHE A 13 -14.38 -17.90 -8.85
C PHE A 13 -13.15 -18.64 -9.36
N PRO A 14 -12.56 -18.25 -10.50
CA PRO A 14 -11.36 -18.92 -10.99
C PRO A 14 -10.19 -18.73 -10.02
N PRO A 15 -9.25 -19.69 -9.97
CA PRO A 15 -8.07 -19.57 -9.13
C PRO A 15 -7.25 -18.35 -9.56
N LEU A 16 -6.95 -17.47 -8.61
CA LEU A 16 -6.11 -16.30 -8.84
C LEU A 16 -4.65 -16.76 -9.06
N ARG A 17 -3.99 -16.18 -10.07
CA ARG A 17 -2.54 -16.32 -10.26
C ARG A 17 -1.88 -14.97 -10.02
N ARG A 18 -0.85 -14.98 -9.17
CA ARG A 18 -0.06 -13.77 -8.89
C ARG A 18 0.76 -13.41 -10.14
N GLY A 19 0.73 -12.13 -10.52
CA GLY A 19 1.63 -11.59 -11.53
C GLY A 19 3.08 -11.46 -11.02
N ALA A 20 3.98 -11.02 -11.90
CA ALA A 20 5.30 -10.58 -11.48
C ALA A 20 5.19 -9.33 -10.60
N LEU A 21 6.18 -9.12 -9.71
CA LEU A 21 6.30 -7.88 -8.98
C LEU A 21 6.97 -6.85 -9.89
N ASP A 22 6.29 -5.74 -10.16
CA ASP A 22 6.72 -4.67 -11.07
C ASP A 22 6.92 -3.32 -10.37
N THR A 23 6.20 -3.09 -9.26
CA THR A 23 6.21 -1.84 -8.50
C THR A 23 6.36 -2.08 -7.01
N LEU A 24 7.24 -1.30 -6.38
CA LEU A 24 7.29 -1.15 -4.92
C LEU A 24 6.76 0.24 -4.54
N GLN A 25 5.60 0.30 -3.89
CA GLN A 25 5.08 1.56 -3.34
C GLN A 25 5.47 1.67 -1.86
N VAL A 26 6.10 2.78 -1.49
CA VAL A 26 6.60 3.03 -0.15
C VAL A 26 5.88 4.26 0.40
N ASN A 27 5.22 4.10 1.54
CA ASN A 27 4.69 5.23 2.28
C ASN A 27 5.75 5.71 3.28
N LEU A 28 6.31 6.89 3.01
CA LEU A 28 7.40 7.47 3.79
C LEU A 28 6.91 8.12 5.09
N THR A 29 5.68 8.64 5.12
CA THR A 29 5.17 9.40 6.25
C THR A 29 3.65 9.51 6.22
N TYR A 30 3.01 9.69 7.37
CA TYR A 30 1.60 10.11 7.42
C TYR A 30 1.44 11.62 7.58
N ARG A 31 2.54 12.39 7.57
CA ARG A 31 2.50 13.84 7.68
C ARG A 31 2.11 14.45 6.33
N CYS A 32 0.89 14.97 6.27
CA CYS A 32 0.38 15.69 5.11
C CYS A 32 -0.01 17.12 5.50
N ASN A 33 0.11 18.09 4.60
CA ASN A 33 -0.27 19.49 4.88
C ASN A 33 -1.79 19.71 4.95
N GLN A 34 -2.59 18.71 4.58
CA GLN A 34 -4.04 18.74 4.59
C GLN A 34 -4.60 17.51 5.31
N ARG A 35 -5.79 17.67 5.90
CA ARG A 35 -6.60 16.54 6.37
C ARG A 35 -7.77 16.32 5.41
N CYS A 36 -7.74 15.21 4.67
CA CYS A 36 -8.81 14.85 3.74
C CYS A 36 -9.77 13.84 4.39
N LEU A 37 -11.08 14.08 4.29
CA LEU A 37 -12.11 13.18 4.87
C LEU A 37 -12.09 11.77 4.27
N HIS A 38 -11.62 11.63 3.04
CA HIS A 38 -11.52 10.37 2.30
C HIS A 38 -10.10 9.77 2.33
N CYS A 39 -9.20 10.25 3.20
CA CYS A 39 -7.83 9.72 3.26
C CYS A 39 -7.84 8.31 3.86
N HIS A 40 -7.57 7.30 3.04
CA HIS A 40 -7.59 5.90 3.46
C HIS A 40 -6.53 5.56 4.53
N VAL A 41 -5.40 6.30 4.55
CA VAL A 41 -4.32 6.17 5.56
C VAL A 41 -4.41 7.20 6.69
N ASN A 42 -5.43 8.08 6.67
CA ASN A 42 -5.63 9.13 7.66
C ASN A 42 -4.36 9.99 7.90
N ALA A 43 -3.65 10.32 6.83
CA ALA A 43 -2.56 11.28 6.84
C ALA A 43 -3.08 12.69 7.19
N GLY A 44 -2.22 13.53 7.76
CA GLY A 44 -2.63 14.88 8.17
C GLY A 44 -1.54 15.69 8.86
N PRO A 45 -1.83 16.96 9.17
CA PRO A 45 -0.81 17.94 9.59
C PRO A 45 -0.26 17.68 10.99
N THR A 46 -1.00 16.94 11.81
CA THR A 46 -0.62 16.58 13.19
C THR A 46 -0.01 15.19 13.31
N ARG A 47 0.14 14.46 12.20
CA ARG A 47 0.77 13.14 12.18
C ARG A 47 2.29 13.32 12.25
N THR A 48 2.96 12.40 12.93
CA THR A 48 4.41 12.45 13.17
C THR A 48 5.10 11.17 12.70
N GLU A 49 4.32 10.18 12.30
CA GLU A 49 4.82 8.93 11.75
C GLU A 49 5.59 9.20 10.46
N SER A 50 6.85 8.77 10.44
CA SER A 50 7.76 8.88 9.32
C SER A 50 8.70 7.68 9.37
N MET A 51 9.14 7.20 8.21
CA MET A 51 10.23 6.23 8.14
C MET A 51 11.47 6.82 8.80
N SER A 52 12.16 5.98 9.57
CA SER A 52 13.47 6.31 10.14
C SER A 52 14.58 6.07 9.12
N ALA A 53 15.78 6.59 9.39
CA ALA A 53 16.94 6.37 8.51
C ALA A 53 17.28 4.88 8.40
N GLU A 54 17.21 4.14 9.51
CA GLU A 54 17.49 2.71 9.57
C GLU A 54 16.48 1.92 8.71
N LEU A 55 15.22 2.37 8.66
CA LEU A 55 14.20 1.74 7.83
C LEU A 55 14.39 2.05 6.34
N ILE A 56 14.96 3.21 6.01
CA ILE A 56 15.34 3.55 4.64
C ILE A 56 16.53 2.68 4.19
N GLU A 57 17.50 2.42 5.07
CA GLU A 57 18.61 1.48 4.77
C GLU A 57 18.08 0.07 4.47
N LEU A 58 17.14 -0.43 5.30
CA LEU A 58 16.47 -1.70 5.04
C LEU A 58 15.68 -1.68 3.71
N LEU A 59 15.04 -0.57 3.37
CA LEU A 59 14.34 -0.43 2.09
C LEU A 59 15.30 -0.59 0.90
N CYS A 60 16.51 -0.04 0.99
CA CYS A 60 17.53 -0.24 -0.05
C CYS A 60 17.89 -1.73 -0.21
N GLU A 61 18.08 -2.46 0.91
CA GLU A 61 18.33 -3.90 0.86
C GLU A 61 17.17 -4.67 0.21
N VAL A 62 15.93 -4.27 0.46
CA VAL A 62 14.73 -4.85 -0.16
C VAL A 62 14.69 -4.60 -1.67
N ILE A 63 15.02 -3.38 -2.10
CA ILE A 63 15.05 -3.01 -3.53
C ILE A 63 16.14 -3.82 -4.26
N ASP A 64 17.31 -3.99 -3.65
CA ASP A 64 18.40 -4.79 -4.21
C ASP A 64 18.03 -6.28 -4.33
N ALA A 65 17.31 -6.83 -3.34
CA ALA A 65 16.86 -8.21 -3.34
C ALA A 65 15.64 -8.47 -4.27
N HIS A 66 14.86 -7.43 -4.54
CA HIS A 66 13.62 -7.49 -5.32
C HIS A 66 13.59 -6.35 -6.34
N PRO A 67 14.35 -6.49 -7.45
CA PRO A 67 14.37 -5.47 -8.48
C PRO A 67 12.96 -5.29 -9.05
N VAL A 68 12.52 -4.04 -9.02
CA VAL A 68 11.24 -3.58 -9.57
C VAL A 68 11.51 -2.49 -10.60
N ASP A 69 10.63 -2.38 -11.59
CA ASP A 69 10.76 -1.34 -12.62
C ASP A 69 10.36 0.04 -12.08
N THR A 70 9.46 0.07 -11.09
CA THR A 70 8.95 1.32 -10.49
C THR A 70 9.08 1.31 -8.97
N LEU A 71 9.68 2.38 -8.43
CA LEU A 71 9.60 2.74 -7.02
C LEU A 71 8.67 3.94 -6.88
N ASP A 72 7.52 3.75 -6.24
CA ASP A 72 6.53 4.81 -6.01
C ASP A 72 6.63 5.31 -4.56
N LEU A 73 7.06 6.56 -4.40
CA LEU A 73 7.24 7.19 -3.09
C LEU A 73 6.00 8.03 -2.75
N THR A 74 5.33 7.65 -1.66
CA THR A 74 4.07 8.22 -1.22
C THR A 74 4.13 8.64 0.26
N GLY A 75 3.08 9.29 0.75
CA GLY A 75 2.95 9.74 2.15
C GLY A 75 1.81 10.71 2.38
#